data_AF-N4VRE2-F1
#
_entry.id   AF-N4VRE2-F1
#
_cell.length_a   1.000
_cell.length_b   1.000
_cell.length_c   1.000
_cell.angle_alpha   90.00
_cell.angle_beta   90.00
_cell.angle_gamma   90.00
#
_symmetry.space_group_name_H-M   'P 1'
#
loop_
_entity.id
_entity.type
_entity.pdbx_description
1 polymer ?
#
loop_
_entity_poly.entity_id
_entity_poly.type
_entity_poly.pdbx_seq_one_letter_code
_entity_poly.pdbx_strand_id
1 'polypeptide(L)'
;MSSAPPAPALLPPPEGIFRTFEDLLSSVQRVAKDQGYGVVKLRASNYRDGKPTRYDLVCDRGGVKYSSTAKKRNPSTRKVDCPWRAKAVCEVQLGNQWRFAVQEGSHNHEPRIATAPPGQENTPLAQSIRSFTNKIDRLSHDMAQGFLRMEAGLDNLNKRLENLENRAGGYEPRFQNMETRLQGVEARGPMELPMDEVDARLLSSSVM
;
A
#
# COMPACT_ATOMS: atom_id res chain seq x y z
N MET A 1 -1.21 43.69 29.27
CA MET A 1 -2.15 43.50 28.15
C MET A 1 -1.32 43.19 26.92
N SER A 2 -1.19 41.92 26.56
CA SER A 2 -0.28 41.48 25.50
C SER A 2 -0.89 41.79 24.13
N SER A 3 -0.36 42.79 23.43
CA SER A 3 -0.71 43.09 22.04
C SER A 3 -0.06 42.06 21.13
N ALA A 4 -0.88 41.19 20.54
CA ALA A 4 -0.46 40.28 19.49
C ALA A 4 0.12 41.07 18.29
N PRO A 5 1.10 40.51 17.56
CA PRO A 5 1.65 41.15 16.36
C PRO A 5 0.54 41.35 15.31
N PRO A 6 0.59 42.42 14.49
CA PRO A 6 -0.38 42.62 13.42
C PRO A 6 -0.26 41.43 12.45
N ALA A 7 -1.35 40.66 12.34
CA ALA A 7 -1.45 39.57 11.40
C ALA A 7 -1.21 40.09 9.96
N PRO A 8 -0.68 39.26 9.05
CA PRO A 8 -0.50 39.66 7.65
C PRO A 8 -1.84 40.16 7.10
N ALA A 9 -1.86 41.42 6.67
CA ALA A 9 -3.06 42.13 6.23
C ALA A 9 -3.49 41.62 4.84
N LEU A 10 -4.05 40.41 4.82
CA LEU A 10 -4.81 39.90 3.69
C LEU A 10 -6.00 40.82 3.47
N LEU A 11 -6.07 41.45 2.29
CA LEU A 11 -7.15 42.37 2.00
C LEU A 11 -8.46 41.60 1.81
N PRO A 12 -9.55 41.97 2.50
CA PRO A 12 -10.84 41.36 2.27
C PRO A 12 -11.37 41.75 0.88
N PRO A 13 -12.18 40.90 0.23
CA PRO A 13 -12.75 41.22 -1.07
C PRO A 13 -13.71 42.41 -0.95
N PRO A 14 -13.80 43.27 -1.99
CA PRO A 14 -14.66 44.44 -1.93
C PRO A 14 -16.13 44.05 -1.79
N GLU A 15 -16.84 44.77 -0.93
CA GLU A 15 -18.30 44.63 -0.79
C GLU A 15 -19.00 45.14 -2.05
N GLY A 16 -20.14 44.52 -2.39
CA GLY A 16 -20.81 44.85 -3.65
C GLY A 16 -22.13 44.13 -3.86
N ILE A 17 -22.81 44.53 -4.93
CA ILE A 17 -24.06 43.95 -5.39
C ILE A 17 -23.80 43.25 -6.72
N PHE A 18 -24.28 42.02 -6.84
CA PHE A 18 -24.04 41.13 -7.97
C PHE A 18 -25.35 40.61 -8.54
N ARG A 19 -25.37 40.30 -9.83
CA ARG A 19 -26.58 39.83 -10.52
C ARG A 19 -26.97 38.42 -10.10
N THR A 20 -25.97 37.55 -9.94
CA THR A 20 -26.16 36.16 -9.53
C THR A 20 -25.18 35.80 -8.41
N PHE A 21 -25.50 34.74 -7.68
CA PHE A 21 -24.60 34.22 -6.65
C PHE A 21 -23.29 33.68 -7.23
N GLU A 22 -23.34 33.10 -8.43
CA GLU A 22 -22.15 32.58 -9.11
C GLU A 22 -21.18 33.69 -9.46
N ASP A 23 -21.68 34.81 -10.01
CA ASP A 23 -20.87 35.99 -10.31
C ASP A 23 -20.23 36.60 -9.06
N LEU A 24 -21.02 36.73 -7.98
CA LEU A 24 -20.53 37.13 -6.66
C LEU A 24 -19.37 36.23 -6.19
N LEU A 25 -19.61 34.92 -6.19
CA LEU A 25 -18.64 33.95 -5.67
C LEU A 25 -17.37 33.94 -6.53
N SER A 26 -17.49 33.97 -7.86
CA SER A 26 -16.35 34.01 -8.77
C SER A 26 -15.52 35.29 -8.60
N SER A 27 -16.16 36.45 -8.45
CA SER A 27 -15.46 37.71 -8.20
C SER A 27 -14.71 37.69 -6.85
N VAL A 28 -15.40 37.25 -5.79
CA VAL A 28 -14.83 37.12 -4.43
C VAL A 28 -13.67 36.12 -4.40
N GLN A 29 -13.83 34.96 -5.05
CA GLN A 29 -12.78 33.94 -5.10
C GLN A 29 -11.57 34.37 -5.92
N ARG A 30 -11.75 35.17 -6.98
CA ARG A 30 -10.64 35.75 -7.76
C ARG A 30 -9.78 36.65 -6.88
N VAL A 31 -10.40 37.62 -6.20
CA VAL A 31 -9.67 38.54 -5.30
C VAL A 31 -9.02 37.78 -4.15
N ALA A 32 -9.73 36.84 -3.53
CA ALA A 32 -9.17 36.01 -2.46
C ALA A 32 -7.94 35.20 -2.94
N LYS A 33 -7.99 34.64 -4.14
CA LYS A 33 -6.89 33.88 -4.74
C LYS A 33 -5.66 34.76 -4.98
N ASP A 34 -5.85 35.98 -5.48
CA ASP A 34 -4.76 36.95 -5.69
C ASP A 34 -4.10 37.34 -4.36
N GLN A 35 -4.89 37.40 -3.29
CA GLN A 35 -4.42 37.61 -1.92
C GLN A 35 -3.89 36.32 -1.26
N GLY A 36 -3.96 35.16 -1.90
CA GLY A 36 -3.43 33.90 -1.36
C GLY A 36 -4.34 33.20 -0.35
N TYR A 37 -5.65 33.40 -0.35
CA TYR A 37 -6.56 32.59 0.47
C TYR A 37 -7.74 32.08 -0.35
N GLY A 38 -8.39 31.01 0.11
CA GLY A 38 -9.58 30.47 -0.51
C GLY A 38 -10.85 30.92 0.23
N VAL A 39 -11.93 31.15 -0.51
CA VAL A 39 -13.27 31.39 0.06
C VAL A 39 -14.19 30.23 -0.31
N VAL A 40 -14.84 29.62 0.69
CA VAL A 40 -15.72 28.46 0.54
C VAL A 40 -17.08 28.70 1.20
N LYS A 41 -18.11 27.99 0.72
CA LYS A 41 -19.48 28.04 1.28
C LYS A 41 -19.52 27.22 2.56
N LEU A 42 -19.87 27.85 3.69
CA LEU A 42 -20.04 27.16 4.97
C LEU A 42 -21.46 26.61 5.12
N ARG A 43 -22.45 27.48 4.96
CA ARG A 43 -23.86 27.13 5.13
C ARG A 43 -24.74 27.89 4.15
N ALA A 44 -25.82 27.24 3.74
CA ALA A 44 -26.92 27.83 2.98
C ALA A 44 -28.15 27.92 3.89
N SER A 45 -28.84 29.05 3.87
CA SER A 45 -29.95 29.35 4.77
C SER A 45 -30.98 30.25 4.09
N ASN A 46 -32.12 30.45 4.77
CA ASN A 46 -33.22 31.30 4.30
C ASN A 46 -33.72 30.85 2.90
N TYR A 47 -34.40 29.71 2.85
CA TYR A 47 -34.85 29.15 1.57
C TYR A 47 -36.17 29.79 1.15
N ARG A 48 -36.29 30.11 -0.14
CA ARG A 48 -37.54 30.55 -0.80
C ARG A 48 -37.71 29.76 -2.09
N ASP A 49 -38.89 29.20 -2.31
CA ASP A 49 -39.19 28.38 -3.49
C ASP A 49 -38.16 27.25 -3.72
N GLY A 50 -37.71 26.63 -2.62
CA GLY A 50 -36.68 25.58 -2.63
C GLY A 50 -35.25 26.05 -2.91
N LYS A 51 -35.03 27.36 -3.12
CA LYS A 51 -33.71 27.95 -3.40
C LYS A 51 -33.17 28.72 -2.19
N PRO A 52 -31.90 28.54 -1.81
CA PRO A 52 -31.29 29.31 -0.71
C PRO A 52 -31.12 30.77 -1.12
N THR A 53 -31.53 31.70 -0.24
CA THR A 53 -31.36 33.15 -0.45
C THR A 53 -30.25 33.74 0.42
N ARG A 54 -29.56 32.92 1.21
CA ARG A 54 -28.39 33.35 1.99
C ARG A 54 -27.32 32.27 2.03
N TYR A 55 -26.08 32.67 1.76
CA TYR A 55 -24.89 31.87 1.97
C TYR A 55 -23.95 32.56 2.95
N ASP A 56 -23.44 31.79 3.91
CA ASP A 56 -22.33 32.24 4.73
C ASP A 56 -21.03 31.64 4.16
N LEU A 57 -20.03 32.50 4.00
CA LEU A 57 -18.76 32.22 3.37
C LEU A 57 -17.65 32.30 4.42
N VAL A 58 -16.68 31.39 4.30
CA VAL A 58 -15.53 31.30 5.21
C VAL A 58 -14.24 31.08 4.43
N CYS A 59 -13.12 31.31 5.10
CA CYS A 59 -11.81 30.94 4.56
C CYS A 59 -11.69 29.40 4.44
N ASP A 60 -10.94 28.92 3.45
CA ASP A 60 -10.62 27.50 3.26
C ASP A 60 -9.90 26.86 4.46
N ARG A 61 -9.17 27.68 5.24
CA ARG A 61 -8.54 27.29 6.51
C ARG A 61 -9.43 27.53 7.74
N GLY A 62 -10.68 27.90 7.53
CA GLY A 62 -11.67 28.13 8.59
C GLY A 62 -12.17 26.84 9.26
N GLY A 63 -12.57 26.98 10.52
CA GLY A 63 -13.12 25.91 11.35
C GLY A 63 -12.08 25.00 11.98
N VAL A 64 -12.56 24.12 12.86
CA VAL A 64 -11.70 23.26 13.69
C VAL A 64 -11.40 21.94 12.97
N LYS A 65 -10.18 21.44 13.18
CA LYS A 65 -9.74 20.12 12.75
C LYS A 65 -10.47 19.04 13.55
N TYR A 66 -11.16 18.14 12.86
CA TYR A 66 -11.69 16.92 13.50
C TYR A 66 -10.53 16.00 13.87
N SER A 67 -10.43 15.62 15.15
CA SER A 67 -9.50 14.62 15.64
C SER A 67 -10.26 13.32 15.94
N SER A 68 -9.92 12.24 15.24
CA SER A 68 -10.46 10.91 15.55
C SER A 68 -9.55 10.20 16.56
N THR A 69 -10.09 9.80 17.71
CA THR A 69 -9.35 9.00 18.71
C THR A 69 -9.12 7.54 18.26
N ALA A 70 -9.91 7.05 17.31
CA ALA A 70 -9.93 5.65 16.89
C ALA A 70 -8.77 5.21 15.96
N LYS A 71 -8.08 6.15 15.29
CA LYS A 71 -6.95 5.81 14.39
C LYS A 71 -5.97 6.97 14.28
N LYS A 72 -4.73 6.77 14.74
CA LYS A 72 -3.63 7.73 14.60
C LYS A 72 -3.14 7.74 13.14
N ARG A 73 -3.81 8.52 12.29
CA ARG A 73 -3.27 8.95 11.00
C ARG A 73 -2.75 10.37 11.15
N ASN A 74 -1.65 10.73 10.48
CA ASN A 74 -1.23 12.13 10.36
C ASN A 74 -2.29 12.88 9.54
N PRO A 75 -3.14 13.71 10.16
CA PRO A 75 -4.28 14.26 9.45
C PRO A 75 -3.80 15.48 8.66
N SER A 76 -3.90 15.43 7.34
CA SER A 76 -3.45 16.46 6.39
C SER A 76 -4.36 17.70 6.32
N THR A 77 -5.35 17.84 7.21
CA THR A 77 -6.23 19.01 7.18
C THR A 77 -5.48 20.28 7.60
N ARG A 78 -5.62 21.31 6.76
CA ARG A 78 -4.96 22.62 6.85
C ARG A 78 -5.81 23.66 7.59
N LYS A 79 -6.85 23.22 8.29
CA LYS A 79 -7.73 24.05 9.10
C LYS A 79 -6.98 24.60 10.30
N VAL A 80 -6.94 25.92 10.44
CA VAL A 80 -6.31 26.64 11.58
C VAL A 80 -7.33 27.51 12.32
N ASP A 81 -8.62 27.22 12.15
CA ASP A 81 -9.72 28.01 12.70
C ASP A 81 -9.64 29.50 12.33
N CYS A 82 -9.45 29.77 11.03
CA CYS A 82 -9.39 31.14 10.53
C CYS A 82 -10.70 31.91 10.83
N PRO A 83 -10.61 33.15 11.39
CA PRO A 83 -11.78 33.94 11.78
C PRO A 83 -12.49 34.63 10.60
N TRP A 84 -11.84 34.74 9.43
CA TRP A 84 -12.41 35.41 8.26
C TRP A 84 -13.78 34.85 7.86
N ARG A 85 -14.77 35.74 7.75
CA ARG A 85 -16.17 35.40 7.47
C ARG A 85 -16.83 36.49 6.64
N ALA A 86 -17.69 36.06 5.72
CA ALA A 86 -18.52 36.95 4.94
C ALA A 86 -19.92 36.34 4.72
N LYS A 87 -20.87 37.18 4.32
CA LYS A 87 -22.23 36.77 3.96
C LYS A 87 -22.56 37.22 2.54
N ALA A 88 -23.29 36.36 1.83
CA ALA A 88 -23.93 36.67 0.57
C ALA A 88 -25.44 36.51 0.75
N VAL A 89 -26.21 37.57 0.53
CA VAL A 89 -27.66 37.58 0.73
C VAL A 89 -28.34 38.02 -0.56
N CYS A 90 -29.27 37.22 -1.06
CA CYS A 90 -30.18 37.60 -2.13
C CYS A 90 -31.26 38.52 -1.55
N GLU A 91 -31.24 39.77 -2.00
CA GLU A 91 -32.11 40.81 -1.49
C GLU A 91 -33.21 41.11 -2.50
N VAL A 92 -34.44 40.80 -2.09
CA VAL A 92 -35.63 40.96 -2.93
C VAL A 92 -35.87 42.44 -3.28
N GLN A 93 -35.55 43.35 -2.35
CA GLN A 93 -35.69 44.80 -2.55
C GLN A 93 -34.76 45.35 -3.64
N LEU A 94 -33.64 44.66 -3.90
CA LEU A 94 -32.71 44.99 -4.98
C LEU A 94 -33.06 44.26 -6.29
N GLY A 95 -34.26 43.71 -6.43
CA GLY A 95 -34.66 42.94 -7.62
C GLY A 95 -33.99 41.57 -7.70
N ASN A 96 -33.90 40.85 -6.58
CA ASN A 96 -33.25 39.54 -6.45
C ASN A 96 -31.75 39.54 -6.76
N GLN A 97 -31.09 40.66 -6.51
CA GLN A 97 -29.64 40.79 -6.60
C GLN A 97 -28.96 40.32 -5.32
N TRP A 98 -27.69 39.94 -5.44
CA TRP A 98 -26.90 39.36 -4.36
C TRP A 98 -25.98 40.42 -3.75
N ARG A 99 -26.19 40.72 -2.47
CA ARG A 99 -25.32 41.59 -1.68
C ARG A 99 -24.24 40.76 -1.01
N PHE A 100 -22.97 41.08 -1.26
CA PHE A 100 -21.82 40.57 -0.54
C PHE A 100 -21.41 41.56 0.56
N ALA A 101 -21.23 41.06 1.79
CA ALA A 101 -20.74 41.85 2.92
C ALA A 101 -19.75 41.03 3.75
N VAL A 102 -18.62 41.63 4.11
CA VAL A 102 -17.59 41.03 4.94
C VAL A 102 -18.00 41.23 6.40
N GLN A 103 -18.03 40.15 7.17
CA GLN A 103 -18.35 40.22 8.60
C GLN A 103 -17.09 40.40 9.43
N GLU A 104 -16.05 39.62 9.10
CA GLU A 104 -14.76 39.64 9.77
C GLU A 104 -13.68 39.52 8.69
N GLY A 105 -12.82 40.54 8.60
CA GLY A 105 -11.76 40.63 7.59
C GLY A 105 -10.42 40.07 8.06
N SER A 106 -10.27 39.74 9.35
CA SER A 106 -9.00 39.25 9.89
C SER A 106 -8.69 37.81 9.48
N HIS A 107 -7.41 37.55 9.30
CA HIS A 107 -6.86 36.21 9.06
C HIS A 107 -5.77 35.91 10.10
N ASN A 108 -5.69 34.65 10.54
CA ASN A 108 -4.67 34.18 11.49
C ASN A 108 -3.60 33.30 10.81
N HIS A 109 -3.47 33.42 9.49
CA HIS A 109 -2.51 32.66 8.69
C HIS A 109 -1.94 33.52 7.57
N GLU A 110 -0.77 33.11 7.08
CA GLU A 110 -0.11 33.77 5.97
C GLU A 110 -0.82 33.52 4.62
N PRO A 111 -0.63 34.43 3.64
CA PRO A 111 -1.00 34.19 2.26
C PRO A 111 -0.45 32.84 1.78
N ARG A 112 -1.29 32.07 1.10
CA ARG A 112 -0.84 30.94 0.30
C ARG A 112 -0.01 31.50 -0.85
N ILE A 113 1.30 31.32 -0.76
CA ILE A 113 2.17 31.35 -1.93
C ILE A 113 1.53 30.39 -2.94
N ALA A 114 1.34 30.83 -4.18
CA ALA A 114 0.98 29.95 -5.28
C ALA A 114 2.13 28.95 -5.49
N THR A 115 2.23 27.95 -4.61
CA THR A 115 2.81 26.67 -4.98
C THR A 115 2.04 26.27 -6.22
N ALA A 116 2.79 26.02 -7.30
CA ALA A 116 2.30 25.58 -8.59
C ALA A 116 1.08 24.65 -8.45
N PRO A 117 0.12 24.70 -9.40
CA PRO A 117 -1.16 23.99 -9.30
C PRO A 117 -1.00 22.60 -8.66
N PRO A 118 -1.89 22.21 -7.71
CA PRO A 118 -1.77 20.95 -7.00
C PRO A 118 -1.76 19.81 -8.03
N GLY A 119 -0.56 19.24 -8.23
CA GLY A 119 -0.21 18.45 -9.40
C GLY A 119 1.23 18.65 -9.91
N GLN A 120 1.91 19.76 -9.57
CA GLN A 120 3.28 20.06 -10.02
C GLN A 120 4.34 20.19 -8.93
N GLU A 121 4.05 19.85 -7.66
CA GLU A 121 5.10 19.72 -6.64
C GLU A 121 5.77 18.33 -6.62
N ASN A 122 5.41 17.49 -7.60
CA ASN A 122 6.26 16.40 -8.03
C ASN A 122 6.85 16.84 -9.35
N THR A 123 8.12 17.24 -9.39
CA THR A 123 8.82 17.21 -10.68
C THR A 123 8.57 15.81 -11.29
N PRO A 124 8.38 15.68 -12.61
CA PRO A 124 8.19 14.37 -13.25
C PRO A 124 9.28 13.37 -12.81
N LEU A 125 10.47 13.89 -12.49
CA LEU A 125 11.56 13.18 -11.85
C LEU A 125 11.22 12.69 -10.43
N ALA A 126 10.74 13.53 -9.51
CA ALA A 126 10.40 13.11 -8.14
C ALA A 126 9.23 12.11 -8.05
N GLN A 127 8.28 12.17 -9.01
CA GLN A 127 7.22 11.16 -9.13
C GLN A 127 7.78 9.84 -9.68
N SER A 128 8.63 9.93 -10.71
CA SER A 128 9.32 8.77 -11.27
C SER A 128 10.19 8.10 -10.21
N ILE A 129 10.98 8.87 -9.45
CA ILE A 129 11.81 8.37 -8.34
C ILE A 129 10.95 7.65 -7.31
N ARG A 130 9.86 8.24 -6.79
CA ARG A 130 9.00 7.55 -5.81
C ARG A 130 8.35 6.29 -6.36
N SER A 131 7.87 6.34 -7.61
CA SER A 131 7.27 5.17 -8.25
C SER A 131 8.30 4.06 -8.47
N PHE A 132 9.54 4.44 -8.75
CA PHE A 132 10.68 3.55 -8.93
C PHE A 132 11.13 2.95 -7.61
N THR A 133 11.25 3.75 -6.54
CA THR A 133 11.52 3.29 -5.17
C THR A 133 10.48 2.26 -4.74
N ASN A 134 9.19 2.55 -4.90
CA ASN A 134 8.13 1.61 -4.54
C ASN A 134 8.15 0.31 -5.37
N LYS A 135 8.64 0.35 -6.62
CA LYS A 135 8.83 -0.85 -7.45
C LYS A 135 10.04 -1.66 -6.99
N ILE A 136 11.14 -0.99 -6.66
CA ILE A 136 12.34 -1.63 -6.09
C ILE A 136 12.01 -2.29 -4.77
N ASP A 137 11.23 -1.65 -3.89
CA ASP A 137 10.86 -2.23 -2.60
C ASP A 137 10.04 -3.52 -2.76
N ARG A 138 9.13 -3.54 -3.73
CA ARG A 138 8.37 -4.78 -4.07
C ARG A 138 9.28 -5.86 -4.65
N LEU A 139 10.14 -5.50 -5.61
CA LEU A 139 11.09 -6.44 -6.22
C LEU A 139 12.06 -7.01 -5.17
N SER A 140 12.57 -6.17 -4.27
CA SER A 140 13.42 -6.58 -3.16
C SER A 140 12.71 -7.58 -2.25
N HIS A 141 11.45 -7.31 -1.92
CA HIS A 141 10.64 -8.23 -1.13
C HIS A 141 10.41 -9.57 -1.84
N ASP A 142 10.01 -9.54 -3.11
CA ASP A 142 9.77 -10.76 -3.90
C ASP A 142 11.05 -11.59 -4.09
N MET A 143 12.20 -10.92 -4.33
CA MET A 143 13.51 -11.58 -4.40
C MET A 143 13.89 -12.22 -3.06
N ALA A 144 13.75 -11.51 -1.94
CA ALA A 144 14.04 -12.05 -0.62
C ALA A 144 13.18 -13.29 -0.31
N GLN A 145 11.89 -13.26 -0.67
CA GLN A 145 11.01 -14.42 -0.53
C GLN A 145 11.38 -15.57 -1.48
N GLY A 146 11.83 -15.25 -2.70
CA GLY A 146 12.35 -16.23 -3.65
C GLY A 146 13.59 -16.95 -3.13
N PHE A 147 14.54 -16.21 -2.54
CA PHE A 147 15.74 -16.79 -1.94
C PHE A 147 15.42 -17.74 -0.78
N LEU A 148 14.51 -17.36 0.12
CA LEU A 148 14.07 -18.24 1.21
C LEU A 148 13.43 -19.55 0.70
N ARG A 149 12.67 -19.49 -0.39
CA ARG A 149 12.09 -20.70 -1.01
C ARG A 149 13.13 -21.55 -1.69
N MET A 150 14.12 -20.94 -2.35
CA MET A 150 15.23 -21.67 -2.97
C MET A 150 16.09 -22.36 -1.91
N GLU A 151 16.37 -21.71 -0.79
CA GLU A 151 17.09 -22.28 0.35
C GLU A 151 16.35 -23.52 0.90
N ALA A 152 15.03 -23.41 1.14
CA ALA A 152 14.22 -24.55 1.57
C ALA A 152 14.18 -25.70 0.53
N GLY A 153 14.22 -25.36 -0.77
CA GLY A 153 14.29 -26.33 -1.85
C GLY A 153 15.61 -27.10 -1.88
N LEU A 154 16.73 -26.40 -1.65
CA LEU A 154 18.06 -26.98 -1.54
C LEU A 154 18.20 -27.88 -0.32
N ASP A 155 17.63 -27.49 0.82
CA ASP A 155 17.58 -28.35 2.01
C ASP A 155 16.82 -29.65 1.76
N ASN A 156 15.70 -29.58 1.04
CA ASN A 156 14.94 -30.77 0.67
C ASN A 156 15.70 -31.66 -0.32
N LEU A 157 16.45 -31.07 -1.25
CA LEU A 157 17.34 -31.82 -2.15
C LEU A 157 18.47 -32.51 -1.38
N ASN A 158 19.12 -31.83 -0.44
CA ASN A 158 20.16 -32.42 0.41
C ASN A 158 19.62 -33.61 1.20
N LYS A 159 18.43 -33.49 1.82
CA LYS A 159 17.79 -34.61 2.51
C LYS A 159 17.47 -35.79 1.59
N ARG A 160 17.09 -35.53 0.34
CA ARG A 160 16.84 -36.61 -0.65
C ARG A 160 18.14 -37.31 -1.04
N LEU A 161 19.23 -36.56 -1.20
CA LEU A 161 20.56 -37.12 -1.47
C LEU A 161 21.04 -37.97 -0.30
N GLU A 162 20.88 -37.50 0.93
CA GLU A 162 21.26 -38.22 2.14
C GLU A 162 20.47 -39.54 2.29
N ASN A 163 19.18 -39.54 1.97
CA ASN A 163 18.37 -40.77 1.94
C ASN A 163 18.80 -41.75 0.83
N LEU A 164 19.21 -41.22 -0.33
CA LEU A 164 19.76 -42.04 -1.42
C LEU A 164 21.10 -42.65 -1.03
N GLU A 165 22.00 -41.89 -0.39
CA GLU A 165 23.28 -42.38 0.13
C GLU A 165 23.08 -43.47 1.19
N ASN A 166 22.17 -43.27 2.14
CA ASN A 166 21.86 -44.28 3.16
C ASN A 166 21.30 -45.57 2.54
N ARG A 167 20.49 -45.46 1.48
CA ARG A 167 20.00 -46.63 0.75
C ARG A 167 21.09 -47.30 -0.08
N ALA A 168 22.01 -46.51 -0.64
CA ALA A 168 23.16 -46.99 -1.38
C ALA A 168 24.14 -47.75 -0.48
N GLY A 169 24.41 -47.24 0.73
CA GLY A 169 25.24 -47.89 1.74
C GLY A 169 24.72 -49.25 2.21
N GLY A 170 23.43 -49.53 2.03
CA GLY A 170 22.84 -50.86 2.28
C GLY A 170 23.14 -51.91 1.20
N TYR A 171 23.62 -51.51 0.01
CA TYR A 171 23.97 -52.45 -1.05
C TYR A 171 25.35 -53.08 -0.84
N GLU A 172 26.31 -52.36 -0.28
CA GLU A 172 27.67 -52.85 0.01
C GLU A 172 27.68 -54.17 0.82
N PRO A 173 27.05 -54.26 2.01
CA PRO A 173 27.03 -55.50 2.80
C PRO A 173 26.16 -56.61 2.18
N ARG A 174 25.18 -56.25 1.33
CA ARG A 174 24.38 -57.21 0.58
C ARG A 174 25.20 -57.88 -0.52
N PHE A 175 26.03 -57.11 -1.20
CA PHE A 175 26.91 -57.62 -2.26
C PHE A 175 27.98 -58.53 -1.67
N GLN A 176 28.59 -58.13 -0.55
CA GLN A 176 29.55 -58.95 0.20
C GLN A 176 28.95 -60.28 0.67
N ASN A 177 27.69 -60.28 1.14
CA ASN A 177 26.98 -61.51 1.49
C ASN A 177 26.70 -62.40 0.26
N MET A 178 26.33 -61.81 -0.87
CA MET A 178 26.14 -62.55 -2.13
C MET A 178 27.45 -63.17 -2.61
N GLU A 179 28.55 -62.41 -2.55
CA GLU A 179 29.89 -62.86 -2.93
C GLU A 179 30.36 -64.03 -2.06
N THR A 180 30.18 -63.93 -0.74
CA THR A 180 30.50 -65.02 0.20
C THR A 180 29.70 -66.30 -0.10
N ARG A 181 28.41 -66.16 -0.46
CA ARG A 181 27.56 -67.30 -0.82
C ARG A 181 27.97 -67.93 -2.14
N LEU A 182 28.31 -67.12 -3.15
CA LEU A 182 28.83 -67.59 -4.44
C LEU A 182 30.15 -68.34 -4.26
N GLN A 183 31.07 -67.79 -3.48
CA GLN A 183 32.34 -68.45 -3.16
C GLN A 183 32.13 -69.78 -2.41
N GLY A 184 31.11 -69.87 -1.54
CA GLY A 184 30.71 -71.12 -0.91
C GLY A 184 30.05 -72.15 -1.85
N VAL A 185 29.49 -71.71 -2.98
CA VAL A 185 28.97 -72.58 -4.06
C VAL A 185 30.10 -73.01 -4.98
N GLU A 186 31.01 -72.10 -5.34
CA GLU A 186 32.20 -72.41 -6.15
C GLU A 186 33.18 -73.35 -5.41
N ALA A 187 33.33 -73.18 -4.09
CA ALA A 187 34.09 -74.09 -3.23
C ALA A 187 33.49 -75.50 -3.13
N ARG A 188 32.21 -75.67 -3.51
CA ARG A 188 31.55 -76.98 -3.54
C ARG A 188 31.83 -77.79 -4.82
N GLY A 189 32.53 -77.22 -5.81
CA GLY A 189 32.92 -77.91 -7.04
C GLY A 189 31.73 -78.39 -7.89
N PRO A 190 31.95 -78.77 -9.17
CA PRO A 190 30.88 -79.35 -9.97
C PRO A 190 30.43 -80.67 -9.30
N MET A 191 29.13 -80.86 -9.15
CA MET A 191 28.56 -82.14 -8.69
C MET A 191 28.78 -83.22 -9.76
N GLU A 192 30.00 -83.76 -9.87
CA GLU A 192 30.22 -85.10 -10.40
C GLU A 192 29.90 -86.08 -9.27
N LEU A 193 28.71 -86.69 -9.35
CA LEU A 193 28.36 -87.83 -8.50
C LEU A 193 29.21 -89.04 -8.94
N PRO A 194 29.89 -89.76 -8.03
CA PRO A 194 30.55 -91.01 -8.38
C PRO A 194 29.44 -92.06 -8.63
N MET A 195 29.28 -92.43 -9.89
CA MET A 195 28.25 -93.36 -10.38
C MET A 195 28.48 -94.81 -9.90
N ASP A 196 29.47 -95.06 -9.05
CA ASP A 196 29.88 -96.40 -8.61
C ASP A 196 29.03 -96.98 -7.46
N GLU A 197 28.35 -96.15 -6.65
CA GLU A 197 27.55 -96.65 -5.50
C GLU A 197 26.13 -97.10 -5.92
N VAL A 198 25.60 -96.55 -7.01
CA VAL A 198 24.26 -96.86 -7.51
C VAL A 198 24.24 -98.23 -8.18
N ASP A 199 25.29 -98.56 -8.95
CA ASP A 199 25.45 -99.88 -9.59
C ASP A 199 25.70 -101.00 -8.56
N ALA A 200 26.46 -100.72 -7.50
CA ALA A 200 26.71 -101.69 -6.42
C ALA A 200 25.43 -102.09 -5.67
N ARG A 201 24.47 -101.16 -5.51
CA ARG A 201 23.18 -101.43 -4.84
C ARG A 201 22.15 -102.09 -5.77
N LEU A 202 22.23 -101.85 -7.07
CA LEU A 202 21.37 -102.52 -8.05
C LEU A 202 21.75 -103.99 -8.24
N LEU A 203 23.03 -104.34 -8.12
CA LEU A 203 23.51 -105.73 -8.21
C LEU A 203 23.21 -106.58 -6.96
N SER A 204 23.08 -105.98 -5.77
CA SER A 204 22.78 -106.76 -4.55
C SER A 204 21.29 -107.02 -4.32
N SER A 205 20.41 -106.31 -5.04
CA SER A 205 18.95 -106.43 -4.91
C SER A 205 18.30 -107.30 -6.00
N SER A 206 19.09 -107.97 -6.85
CA SER A 206 18.58 -108.88 -7.88
C SER A 206 19.23 -110.25 -7.77
N VAL A 207 18.40 -111.26 -7.46
CA VAL A 207 18.62 -112.73 -7.53
C VAL A 207 19.51 -113.30 -6.39
N MET A 208 18.96 -113.97 -5.35
CA MET A 208 18.35 -115.32 -5.30
C MET A 208 19.16 -116.44 -5.94
#